data_AF-A0A9E2IG94-F1
#
_entry.id   AF-A0A9E2IG94-F1
#
_cell.length_a   1.000
_cell.length_b   1.000
_cell.length_c   1.000
_cell.angle_alpha   90.00
_cell.angle_beta   90.00
_cell.angle_gamma   90.00
#
_symmetry.space_group_name_H-M   'P 1'
#
loop_
_entity.id
_entity.type
_entity.pdbx_description
1 polymer ?
#
loop_
_entity_poly.entity_id
_entity_poly.type
_entity_poly.pdbx_seq_one_letter_code
_entity_poly.pdbx_strand_id
1 'polypeptide(L)'
;KKKELIDLRNMTEQLIYTAEKALKDNAEKVPEDIKKSVEEKIKLAREANTKEDLEALKKASEELSSEMQKIGEAMQKTAEADAEKQKESAPVAEQKTEEKTDEKVRDAEYKEKKPNEKPSEDKKD
;
A
#
# COMPACT_ATOMS: atom_id res chain seq x y z
N LYS A 1 13.03 -6.86 -26.41
CA LYS A 1 12.05 -5.87 -26.88
C LYS A 1 10.64 -6.43 -27.06
N LYS A 2 10.33 -7.32 -28.03
CA LYS A 2 8.95 -7.86 -28.17
C LYS A 2 8.44 -8.61 -26.93
N LYS A 3 9.24 -9.52 -26.36
CA LYS A 3 8.88 -10.24 -25.12
C LYS A 3 8.67 -9.27 -23.94
N GLU A 4 9.64 -8.40 -23.72
CA GLU A 4 9.60 -7.37 -22.66
C GLU A 4 8.40 -6.44 -22.79
N LEU A 5 8.04 -6.03 -24.01
CA LEU A 5 6.84 -5.25 -24.26
C LEU A 5 5.61 -6.04 -23.83
N ILE A 6 5.45 -7.29 -24.27
CA ILE A 6 4.30 -8.13 -23.89
C ILE A 6 4.21 -8.31 -22.37
N ASP A 7 5.33 -8.62 -21.72
CA ASP A 7 5.39 -8.79 -20.26
C ASP A 7 4.95 -7.49 -19.55
N LEU A 8 5.43 -6.34 -20.02
CA LEU A 8 5.09 -5.03 -19.48
C LEU A 8 3.63 -4.65 -19.75
N ARG A 9 3.07 -4.99 -20.91
CA ARG A 9 1.65 -4.78 -21.25
C ARG A 9 0.75 -5.56 -20.30
N ASN A 10 1.02 -6.86 -20.12
CA ASN A 10 0.27 -7.71 -19.20
C ASN A 10 0.35 -7.20 -17.75
N MET A 11 1.55 -6.81 -17.30
CA MET A 11 1.75 -6.23 -15.97
C MET A 11 0.98 -4.92 -15.80
N THR A 12 1.02 -4.05 -16.81
CA THR A 12 0.34 -2.74 -16.77
C THR A 12 -1.17 -2.91 -16.79
N GLU A 13 -1.72 -3.84 -17.57
CA GLU A 13 -3.15 -4.16 -17.58
C GLU A 13 -3.63 -4.67 -16.21
N GLN A 14 -2.86 -5.55 -15.58
CA GLN A 14 -3.15 -6.02 -14.23
C GLN A 14 -3.10 -4.88 -13.20
N LEU A 15 -2.12 -3.98 -13.35
CA LEU A 15 -1.98 -2.80 -12.49
C LEU A 15 -3.16 -1.85 -12.64
N ILE A 16 -3.56 -1.54 -13.88
CA ILE A 16 -4.74 -0.71 -14.20
C ILE A 16 -5.99 -1.29 -13.56
N TYR A 17 -6.25 -2.59 -13.74
CA TYR A 17 -7.42 -3.24 -13.15
C TYR A 17 -7.42 -3.15 -11.62
N THR A 18 -6.25 -3.37 -11.01
CA THR A 18 -6.09 -3.29 -9.55
C THR A 18 -6.33 -1.87 -9.05
N ALA A 19 -5.83 -0.85 -9.75
CA ALA A 19 -6.03 0.55 -9.43
C ALA A 19 -7.51 0.97 -9.56
N GLU A 20 -8.17 0.61 -10.66
CA GLU A 20 -9.60 0.86 -10.88
C GLU A 20 -10.45 0.23 -9.77
N LYS A 21 -10.13 -1.01 -9.40
CA LYS A 21 -10.80 -1.72 -8.31
C LYS A 21 -10.55 -1.03 -6.96
N ALA A 22 -9.32 -0.66 -6.65
CA ALA A 22 -8.97 0.00 -5.40
C ALA A 22 -9.68 1.36 -5.24
N LEU A 23 -9.77 2.15 -6.32
CA LEU A 23 -10.52 3.40 -6.33
C LEU A 23 -12.01 3.17 -6.15
N LYS A 24 -12.58 2.15 -6.81
CA LYS A 24 -14.01 1.84 -6.70
C LYS A 24 -14.40 1.39 -5.29
N ASP A 25 -13.62 0.48 -4.72
CA ASP A 25 -13.89 -0.11 -3.40
C ASP A 25 -13.69 0.91 -2.26
N ASN A 26 -12.89 1.96 -2.50
CA ASN A 26 -12.51 2.94 -1.49
C ASN A 26 -12.88 4.38 -1.87
N ALA A 27 -13.79 4.57 -2.83
CA ALA A 27 -14.13 5.86 -3.42
C ALA A 27 -14.57 6.90 -2.38
N GLU A 28 -15.17 6.46 -1.27
CA GLU A 28 -15.65 7.32 -0.18
C GLU A 28 -14.57 7.65 0.85
N LYS A 29 -13.50 6.85 0.91
CA LYS A 29 -12.40 6.98 1.89
C LYS A 29 -11.15 7.63 1.30
N VAL A 30 -11.09 7.74 -0.02
CA VAL A 30 -9.96 8.34 -0.74
C VAL A 30 -10.31 9.78 -1.12
N PRO A 31 -9.46 10.77 -0.79
CA PRO A 31 -9.64 12.16 -1.21
C PRO A 31 -9.80 12.30 -2.73
N GLU A 32 -10.65 13.24 -3.18
CA GLU A 32 -10.89 13.48 -4.61
C GLU A 32 -9.60 13.76 -5.38
N ASP A 33 -8.64 14.48 -4.80
CA ASP A 33 -7.38 14.82 -5.45
C ASP A 33 -6.56 13.56 -5.80
N ILE A 34 -6.49 12.60 -4.87
CA ILE A 34 -5.80 11.32 -5.08
C ILE A 34 -6.58 10.48 -6.09
N LYS A 35 -7.91 10.45 -5.99
CA LYS A 35 -8.77 9.74 -6.94
C LYS A 35 -8.55 10.23 -8.38
N LYS A 36 -8.59 11.54 -8.60
CA LYS A 36 -8.37 12.17 -9.92
C LYS A 36 -6.96 11.90 -10.44
N SER A 37 -5.95 12.00 -9.58
CA SER A 37 -4.55 11.70 -9.93
C SER A 37 -4.39 10.26 -10.43
N VAL A 38 -4.94 9.29 -9.71
CA VAL A 38 -4.87 7.87 -10.09
C VAL A 38 -5.65 7.59 -11.37
N GLU A 39 -6.86 8.15 -11.53
CA GLU A 39 -7.65 8.03 -12.76
C GLU A 39 -6.91 8.56 -13.99
N GLU A 40 -6.20 9.69 -13.85
CA GLU A 40 -5.35 10.23 -14.92
C GLU A 40 -4.20 9.27 -15.26
N LYS A 41 -3.50 8.71 -14.26
CA LYS A 41 -2.43 7.74 -14.50
C LYS A 41 -2.93 6.45 -15.13
N ILE A 42 -4.11 5.96 -14.75
CA ILE A 42 -4.77 4.82 -15.41
C ILE A 42 -4.97 5.12 -16.90
N LYS A 43 -5.49 6.31 -17.24
CA LYS A 43 -5.71 6.71 -18.62
C LYS A 43 -4.40 6.76 -19.42
N LEU A 44 -3.36 7.38 -18.85
CA LEU A 44 -2.04 7.44 -19.48
C LEU A 44 -1.43 6.04 -19.69
N ALA A 45 -1.56 5.15 -18.72
CA ALA A 45 -1.11 3.77 -18.82
C ALA A 45 -1.87 2.98 -19.91
N ARG A 46 -3.20 3.17 -20.02
CA ARG A 46 -4.01 2.57 -21.10
C ARG A 46 -3.57 3.11 -22.47
N GLU A 47 -3.39 4.43 -22.61
CA GLU A 47 -2.94 5.03 -23.87
C GLU A 47 -1.55 4.52 -24.29
N ALA A 48 -0.58 4.49 -23.36
CA ALA A 48 0.74 3.95 -23.63
C ALA A 48 0.69 2.47 -24.03
N ASN A 49 -0.18 1.68 -23.39
CA ASN A 49 -0.38 0.27 -23.70
C ASN A 49 -0.92 0.07 -25.13
N THR A 50 -1.82 0.95 -25.61
CA THR A 50 -2.35 0.89 -26.99
C THR A 50 -1.33 1.30 -28.05
N LYS A 51 -0.40 2.20 -27.71
CA LYS A 51 0.61 2.74 -28.65
C LYS A 51 1.87 1.87 -28.73
N GLU A 52 1.95 0.80 -27.93
CA GLU A 52 3.11 -0.10 -27.86
C GLU A 52 4.44 0.62 -27.55
N ASP A 53 4.35 1.76 -26.86
CA ASP A 53 5.49 2.58 -26.47
C ASP A 53 6.06 2.05 -25.16
N LEU A 54 7.17 1.32 -25.25
CA LEU A 54 7.80 0.65 -24.11
C LEU A 54 8.27 1.64 -23.03
N GLU A 55 8.82 2.80 -23.43
CA GLU A 55 9.31 3.79 -22.46
C GLU A 55 8.15 4.51 -21.78
N ALA A 56 7.15 4.92 -22.55
CA ALA A 56 5.94 5.53 -21.99
C ALA A 56 5.19 4.55 -21.08
N LEU A 57 5.12 3.26 -21.45
CA LEU A 57 4.44 2.24 -20.66
C LEU A 57 5.17 1.96 -19.35
N LYS A 58 6.51 1.90 -19.36
CA LYS A 58 7.31 1.77 -18.13
C LYS A 58 7.03 2.94 -17.19
N LYS A 59 7.19 4.16 -17.70
CA LYS A 59 6.97 5.39 -16.92
C LYS A 59 5.55 5.46 -16.37
N ALA A 60 4.54 5.17 -17.19
CA ALA A 60 3.14 5.19 -16.75
C ALA A 60 2.85 4.09 -15.71
N SER A 61 3.45 2.90 -15.84
CA SER A 61 3.30 1.83 -14.86
C SER A 61 3.94 2.18 -13.51
N GLU A 62 5.12 2.81 -13.51
CA GLU A 62 5.79 3.27 -12.29
C GLU A 62 5.02 4.40 -11.61
N GLU A 63 4.56 5.38 -12.39
CA GLU A 63 3.75 6.49 -11.88
C GLU A 63 2.42 5.99 -11.30
N LEU A 64 1.71 5.09 -12.00
CA LEU A 64 0.48 4.49 -11.49
C LEU A 64 0.72 3.72 -10.19
N SER A 65 1.80 2.95 -10.11
CA SER A 65 2.17 2.23 -8.89
C SER A 65 2.45 3.19 -7.73
N SER A 66 3.09 4.33 -7.98
CA SER A 66 3.36 5.34 -6.96
C SER A 66 2.07 6.04 -6.49
N GLU A 67 1.16 6.39 -7.40
CA GLU A 67 -0.14 6.96 -7.02
C GLU A 67 -1.00 5.96 -6.22
N MET A 68 -0.93 4.67 -6.55
CA MET A 68 -1.60 3.62 -5.77
C MET A 68 -1.10 3.52 -4.32
N GLN A 69 0.18 3.83 -4.04
CA GLN A 69 0.68 3.87 -2.67
C GLN A 69 0.00 4.97 -1.86
N LYS A 70 -0.26 6.13 -2.48
CA LYS A 70 -0.98 7.25 -1.84
C LYS A 70 -2.42 6.88 -1.47
N ILE A 71 -3.07 6.01 -2.24
CA ILE A 71 -4.38 5.43 -1.85
C ILE A 71 -4.25 4.66 -0.54
N GLY A 72 -3.25 3.78 -0.45
CA GLY A 72 -3.00 2.98 0.77
C GLY A 72 -2.73 3.86 1.99
N GLU A 73 -1.92 4.90 1.83
CA GLU A 73 -1.64 5.88 2.90
C GLU A 73 -2.90 6.65 3.32
N ALA A 74 -3.72 7.10 2.38
CA ALA A 74 -4.97 7.80 2.66
C ALA A 74 -5.98 6.91 3.40
N MET A 75 -6.03 5.63 3.02
CA MET A 75 -6.87 4.64 3.69
C MET A 75 -6.44 4.35 5.12
N GLN A 76 -5.12 4.19 5.37
CA GLN A 76 -4.61 3.97 6.73
C GLN A 76 -4.89 5.17 7.64
N LYS A 77 -4.66 6.39 7.15
CA LYS A 77 -5.00 7.61 7.90
C LYS A 77 -6.49 7.70 8.23
N THR A 78 -7.35 7.30 7.29
CA THR A 78 -8.80 7.24 7.53
C THR A 78 -9.15 6.18 8.58
N ALA A 79 -8.50 5.01 8.55
CA ALA A 79 -8.72 3.96 9.55
C ALA A 79 -8.25 4.37 10.97
N GLU A 80 -7.13 5.10 11.08
CA GLU A 80 -6.68 5.66 12.36
C GLU A 80 -7.65 6.71 12.90
N ALA A 81 -8.20 7.58 12.03
CA ALA A 81 -9.18 8.59 12.42
C ALA A 81 -10.55 7.99 12.82
N ASP A 82 -10.98 6.88 12.19
CA ASP A 82 -12.23 6.19 12.54
C ASP A 82 -12.11 5.45 13.89
N ALA A 83 -10.91 4.91 14.19
CA ALA A 83 -10.61 4.29 15.48
C ALA A 83 -10.62 5.29 16.65
N GLU A 84 -10.27 6.56 16.42
CA GLU A 84 -10.39 7.63 17.43
C GLU A 84 -11.85 8.08 17.63
N LYS A 85 -12.68 8.10 16.58
CA LYS A 85 -14.11 8.47 16.69
C LYS A 85 -14.97 7.45 17.44
N GLN A 86 -14.60 6.17 17.45
CA GLN A 86 -15.33 5.16 18.23
C GLN A 86 -15.06 5.23 19.75
N LYS A 87 -14.10 6.04 20.19
CA LYS A 87 -13.83 6.26 21.63
C LYS A 87 -14.70 7.35 22.27
N GLU A 88 -15.47 8.13 21.50
CA GLU A 88 -16.25 9.27 22.01
C GLU A 88 -17.78 9.00 22.07
N SER A 89 -18.22 7.77 21.80
CA SER A 89 -19.65 7.37 21.86
C SER A 89 -19.93 6.20 22.82
N ALA A 90 -19.13 6.05 23.87
CA ALA A 90 -19.51 5.20 25.00
C ALA A 90 -20.25 6.06 26.05
N PRO A 91 -21.48 5.72 26.46
CA PRO A 91 -22.14 6.41 27.56
C PRO A 91 -21.33 6.22 28.84
N VAL A 92 -21.14 7.32 29.56
CA VAL A 92 -20.56 7.35 30.90
C VAL A 92 -21.39 6.46 31.82
N ALA A 93 -20.87 5.29 32.16
CA ALA A 93 -21.29 4.50 33.30
C ALA A 93 -20.06 4.20 34.15
N GLU A 94 -19.87 5.09 35.12
CA GLU A 94 -18.89 5.01 36.19
C GLU A 94 -19.18 3.79 37.07
N GLN A 95 -18.22 2.87 37.22
CA GLN A 95 -17.73 2.38 38.52
C GLN A 95 -16.60 1.33 38.39
N LYS A 96 -15.39 1.82 38.68
CA LYS A 96 -14.43 1.34 39.69
C LYS A 96 -13.58 0.06 39.46
N THR A 97 -12.26 0.29 39.62
CA THR A 97 -11.16 -0.62 40.07
C THR A 97 -10.78 -1.74 39.10
N GLU A 98 -9.52 -2.03 38.77
CA GLU A 98 -8.21 -1.79 39.39
C GLU A 98 -7.11 -2.12 38.35
N GLU A 99 -5.96 -1.45 38.43
CA GLU A 99 -4.63 -1.84 37.94
C GLU A 99 -4.47 -2.65 36.62
N LYS A 100 -3.88 -2.01 35.60
CA LYS A 100 -2.45 -2.22 35.30
C LYS A 100 -1.94 -1.21 34.27
N THR A 101 -0.81 -0.64 34.65
CA THR A 101 0.08 0.27 33.97
C THR A 101 0.55 -0.22 32.60
N ASP A 102 0.65 0.74 31.68
CA ASP A 102 1.73 0.96 30.73
C ASP A 102 2.17 -0.23 29.86
N GLU A 103 1.84 -0.21 28.56
CA GLU A 103 2.90 0.01 27.58
C GLU A 103 2.34 0.24 26.17
N LYS A 104 2.91 1.27 25.56
CA LYS A 104 2.69 1.78 24.21
C LYS A 104 3.31 0.79 23.21
N VAL A 105 2.60 -0.27 22.83
CA VAL A 105 3.09 -1.16 21.77
C VAL A 105 2.80 -0.54 20.40
N ARG A 106 3.70 0.36 19.98
CA ARG A 106 4.01 0.59 18.56
C ARG A 106 5.51 0.43 18.39
N ASP A 107 5.94 -0.83 18.28
CA ASP A 107 7.26 -1.19 17.81
C ASP A 107 7.09 -2.29 16.75
N ALA A 108 7.22 -1.90 15.50
CA ALA A 108 7.38 -2.82 14.38
C ALA A 108 8.41 -2.22 13.41
N GLU A 109 9.59 -1.87 13.94
CA GLU A 109 10.82 -1.93 13.14
C GLU A 109 11.19 -3.41 12.93
N TYR A 110 10.70 -4.01 11.85
CA TYR A 110 11.21 -5.29 11.36
C TYR A 110 12.04 -5.07 10.11
N LYS A 111 13.32 -4.74 10.31
CA LYS A 111 14.39 -4.92 9.31
C LYS A 111 15.13 -6.22 9.62
N GLU A 112 14.55 -7.36 9.27
CA GLU A 112 15.29 -8.63 9.29
C GLU A 112 16.02 -8.81 7.96
N LYS A 113 17.30 -8.43 7.95
CA LYS A 113 18.25 -8.83 6.90
C LYS A 113 18.62 -10.30 7.11
N LYS A 114 18.09 -11.12 6.20
CA LYS A 114 18.53 -12.43 5.68
C LYS A 114 19.36 -13.38 6.59
N PRO A 115 18.93 -14.66 6.70
CA PRO A 115 19.73 -15.75 7.23
C PRO A 115 20.73 -16.21 6.17
N ASN A 116 21.83 -16.88 6.56
CA ASN A 116 22.08 -18.29 6.20
C ASN A 116 23.51 -18.74 6.58
N GLU A 117 23.57 -19.89 7.28
CA GLU A 117 24.54 -21.00 7.20
C GLU A 117 26.06 -20.74 7.32
N LYS A 118 26.89 -21.51 8.07
CA LYS A 118 26.78 -22.72 8.92
C LYS A 118 28.23 -23.04 9.42
N PRO A 119 28.54 -24.18 10.07
CA PRO A 119 29.36 -24.23 11.29
C PRO A 119 30.68 -25.01 11.14
N SER A 120 31.50 -25.02 12.19
CA SER A 120 32.45 -26.10 12.56
C SER A 120 33.14 -25.65 13.86
N GLU A 121 32.86 -26.26 15.01
CA GLU A 121 33.68 -27.36 15.57
C GLU A 121 35.19 -27.10 15.37
N ASP A 122 35.95 -26.87 16.45
CA ASP A 122 36.67 -27.96 17.10
C ASP A 122 37.27 -27.49 18.45
N LYS A 123 37.56 -28.48 19.28
CA LYS A 123 38.23 -28.42 20.59
C LYS A 123 39.58 -27.68 20.46
N LYS A 124 40.21 -27.17 21.51
CA LYS A 124 40.62 -27.85 22.74
C LYS A 124 41.42 -26.84 23.58
N ASP A 125 41.57 -27.15 24.86
CA ASP A 125 42.69 -26.72 25.72
C ASP A 125 44.05 -26.57 25.02
#